data_AF-A0A9D0X7N8-F1
#
_entry.id   AF-A0A9D0X7N8-F1
#
_cell.length_a   1.000
_cell.length_b   1.000
_cell.length_c   1.000
_cell.angle_alpha   90.00
_cell.angle_beta   90.00
_cell.angle_gamma   90.00
#
_symmetry.space_group_name_H-M   'P 1'
#
loop_
_entity.id
_entity.type
_entity.pdbx_description
1 polymer ?
#
loop_
_entity_poly.entity_id
_entity_poly.type
_entity_poly.pdbx_seq_one_letter_code
_entity_poly.pdbx_strand_id
1 'polypeptide(L)'
;DGQAQAAEVICGRAVGAGYRPAFVRGWHLSALWGLGVGLALFLFWLSAGPALIDLITTSQPVRDFSRNYLFLAALTAFTGVLAFVMDGVMSGATLSRLIRNGMVASFLIYMAASYGLEHLFGLSGLWLSLHVFFLVRGAIFWLGVKRHMPCLFPAP
;
A
#
# COMPACT_ATOMS: atom_id res chain seq x y z
N ASP A 1 9.31 -0.04 4.56
CA ASP A 1 10.43 0.24 3.64
C ASP A 1 11.24 -0.98 3.21
N GLY A 2 11.65 -1.88 4.12
CA GLY A 2 12.47 -3.05 3.73
C GLY A 2 11.91 -3.90 2.58
N GLN A 3 10.60 -4.12 2.53
CA GLN A 3 9.96 -4.86 1.41
C GLN A 3 10.00 -4.08 0.08
N ALA A 4 9.81 -2.77 0.11
CA ALA A 4 9.85 -1.94 -1.09
C ALA A 4 11.28 -1.89 -1.67
N GLN A 5 12.29 -1.75 -0.82
CA GLN A 5 13.69 -1.72 -1.23
C GLN A 5 14.15 -3.08 -1.77
N ALA A 6 13.69 -4.20 -1.20
CA ALA A 6 13.92 -5.52 -1.76
C ALA A 6 13.27 -5.67 -3.15
N ALA A 7 12.03 -5.24 -3.31
CA ALA A 7 11.32 -5.26 -4.59
C ALA A 7 12.03 -4.39 -5.65
N GLU A 8 12.51 -3.22 -5.26
CA GLU A 8 13.28 -2.30 -6.11
C GLU A 8 14.55 -2.96 -6.64
N VAL A 9 15.37 -3.57 -5.77
CA VAL A 9 16.62 -4.23 -6.18
C VAL A 9 16.34 -5.44 -7.09
N ILE A 10 15.36 -6.29 -6.74
CA ILE A 10 15.02 -7.48 -7.52
C ILE A 10 14.50 -7.08 -8.90
N CYS A 11 13.54 -6.16 -8.95
CA CYS A 11 12.92 -5.73 -10.20
C CYS A 11 13.89 -4.92 -11.06
N GLY A 12 14.69 -4.03 -10.47
CA GLY A 12 15.69 -3.24 -11.17
C GLY A 12 16.78 -4.10 -11.81
N ARG A 13 17.27 -5.14 -11.12
CA ARG A 13 18.20 -6.11 -11.72
C ARG A 13 17.58 -6.84 -12.91
N ALA A 14 16.32 -7.25 -12.81
CA ALA A 14 15.64 -7.96 -13.89
C ALA A 14 15.40 -7.07 -15.12
N VAL A 15 15.02 -5.80 -14.91
CA VAL A 15 14.89 -4.81 -15.98
C VAL A 15 16.25 -4.53 -16.62
N GLY A 16 17.30 -4.30 -15.83
CA GLY A 16 18.66 -4.07 -16.34
C GLY A 16 19.23 -5.25 -17.12
N ALA A 17 18.83 -6.49 -16.81
CA ALA A 17 19.19 -7.69 -17.54
C ALA A 17 18.27 -8.00 -18.74
N GLY A 18 17.24 -7.20 -18.99
CA GLY A 18 16.24 -7.46 -20.04
C GLY A 18 15.44 -8.76 -19.84
N TYR A 19 15.41 -9.31 -18.61
CA TYR A 19 14.86 -10.64 -18.35
C TYR A 19 13.46 -10.59 -17.74
N ARG A 20 12.44 -10.53 -18.62
CA ARG A 20 11.02 -10.44 -18.26
C ARG A 20 10.54 -11.51 -17.27
N PRO A 21 10.88 -12.80 -17.41
CA PRO A 21 10.43 -13.82 -16.46
C PRO A 21 10.88 -13.56 -15.01
N ALA A 22 12.12 -13.08 -14.81
CA ALA A 22 12.59 -12.72 -13.46
C ALA A 22 11.86 -11.51 -12.90
N PHE A 23 11.55 -10.51 -13.73
CA PHE A 23 10.78 -9.34 -13.32
C PHE A 23 9.38 -9.75 -12.83
N VAL A 24 8.64 -10.53 -13.63
CA VAL A 24 7.29 -10.98 -13.28
C VAL A 24 7.30 -11.81 -11.99
N ARG A 25 8.29 -12.70 -11.84
CA ARG A 25 8.44 -13.50 -10.62
C ARG A 25 8.75 -12.63 -9.41
N GLY A 26 9.69 -11.69 -9.53
CA GLY A 26 10.08 -10.77 -8.46
C GLY A 26 8.92 -9.87 -8.02
N TRP A 27 8.17 -9.34 -8.99
CA TRP A 27 6.97 -8.54 -8.76
C TRP A 27 5.90 -9.33 -7.98
N HIS A 28 5.49 -10.50 -8.47
CA HIS A 28 4.45 -11.28 -7.82
C HIS A 28 4.87 -11.80 -6.45
N LEU A 29 6.13 -12.23 -6.29
CA LEU A 29 6.65 -12.71 -5.02
C LEU A 29 6.72 -11.60 -3.97
N SER A 30 7.15 -10.39 -4.38
CA SER A 30 7.17 -9.22 -3.49
C SER A 30 5.76 -8.84 -3.04
N ALA A 31 4.78 -8.90 -3.96
CA ALA A 31 3.38 -8.64 -3.62
C ALA A 31 2.83 -9.69 -2.64
N LEU A 32 3.11 -10.98 -2.87
CA LEU A 32 2.66 -12.07 -2.00
C LEU A 32 3.24 -11.97 -0.58
N TRP A 33 4.56 -11.77 -0.46
CA TRP A 33 5.19 -11.56 0.84
C TRP A 33 4.74 -10.28 1.50
N GLY A 34 4.50 -9.23 0.72
CA GLY A 34 3.85 -8.01 1.17
C GLY A 34 2.54 -8.33 1.87
N LEU A 35 1.64 -9.05 1.19
CA LEU A 35 0.31 -9.38 1.73
C LEU A 35 0.42 -10.27 2.98
N GLY A 36 1.33 -11.23 2.99
CA GLY A 36 1.58 -12.07 4.17
C GLY A 36 2.03 -11.27 5.38
N VAL A 37 3.01 -10.38 5.21
CA VAL A 37 3.50 -9.52 6.31
C VAL A 37 2.45 -8.50 6.72
N GLY A 38 1.74 -7.89 5.78
CA GLY A 38 0.66 -6.95 6.06
C GLY A 38 -0.49 -7.58 6.85
N LEU A 39 -0.87 -8.82 6.50
CA LEU A 39 -1.87 -9.59 7.22
C LEU A 39 -1.37 -9.93 8.63
N ALA A 40 -0.11 -10.37 8.77
CA ALA A 40 0.48 -10.64 10.08
C ALA A 40 0.52 -9.39 10.97
N LEU A 41 0.88 -8.23 10.41
CA LEU A 41 0.87 -6.94 11.12
C LEU A 41 -0.55 -6.52 11.51
N PHE A 42 -1.53 -6.68 10.61
CA PHE A 42 -2.93 -6.41 10.92
C PHE A 42 -3.41 -7.25 12.12
N LEU A 43 -3.18 -8.56 12.09
CA LEU A 43 -3.55 -9.45 13.18
C LEU A 43 -2.79 -9.14 14.48
N PHE A 44 -1.51 -8.80 14.38
CA PHE A 44 -0.70 -8.35 15.51
C PHE A 44 -1.28 -7.10 16.17
N TRP A 45 -1.66 -6.09 15.39
CA TRP A 45 -2.25 -4.86 15.94
C TRP A 45 -3.64 -5.09 16.53
N LEU A 46 -4.43 -6.02 15.99
CA LEU A 46 -5.71 -6.38 16.59
C LEU A 46 -5.56 -7.07 17.95
N SER A 47 -4.54 -7.92 18.12
CA SER A 47 -4.33 -8.65 19.38
C SER A 47 -3.54 -7.85 20.42
N ALA A 48 -2.46 -7.19 20.02
CA ALA A 48 -1.58 -6.44 20.91
C ALA A 48 -2.00 -4.97 21.08
N GLY A 49 -2.81 -4.42 20.17
CA GLY A 49 -3.19 -3.01 20.14
C GLY A 49 -3.79 -2.47 21.44
N PRO A 50 -4.75 -3.16 22.10
CA PRO A 50 -5.32 -2.66 23.36
C PRO A 50 -4.29 -2.50 24.46
N ALA A 51 -3.37 -3.47 24.61
CA ALA A 51 -2.30 -3.42 25.60
C ALA A 51 -1.28 -2.30 25.29
N LEU A 52 -0.97 -2.08 24.01
CA LEU A 52 -0.09 -0.99 23.58
C LEU A 52 -0.73 0.39 23.81
N ILE A 53 -2.04 0.52 23.59
CA ILE A 53 -2.79 1.75 23.91
C ILE A 53 -2.68 2.04 25.42
N ASP A 54 -2.85 1.02 26.26
CA ASP A 54 -2.76 1.17 27.72
C ASP A 54 -1.35 1.53 28.19
N LEU A 55 -0.32 1.08 27.47
CA LEU A 55 1.07 1.41 27.76
C LEU A 55 1.42 2.86 27.42
N ILE A 56 0.88 3.39 26.31
CA ILE A 56 1.31 4.68 25.75
C ILE A 56 0.55 5.87 26.38
N THR A 57 -0.67 5.65 26.90
CA THR A 57 -1.45 6.71 27.53
C THR A 57 -2.15 6.25 28.81
N THR A 58 -2.21 7.14 29.79
CA THR A 58 -2.95 6.96 31.04
C THR A 58 -4.34 7.59 31.01
N SER A 59 -4.65 8.41 29.99
CA SER A 59 -5.92 9.11 29.87
C SER A 59 -7.03 8.18 29.37
N GLN A 60 -8.02 7.91 30.22
CA GLN A 60 -9.14 7.01 29.90
C GLN A 60 -9.92 7.44 28.65
N PRO A 61 -10.29 8.72 28.46
CA PRO A 61 -10.96 9.16 27.23
C PRO A 61 -10.15 8.88 25.96
N VAL A 62 -8.82 8.99 26.03
CA VAL A 62 -7.94 8.71 24.88
C VAL A 62 -7.92 7.21 24.59
N ARG A 63 -7.85 6.35 25.62
CA ARG A 63 -7.86 4.89 25.46
C ARG A 63 -9.13 4.42 24.76
N ASP A 64 -10.29 4.88 25.24
CA ASP A 64 -11.59 4.47 24.70
C ASP A 64 -11.73 4.91 23.24
N PHE A 65 -11.32 6.15 22.94
CA PHE A 65 -11.29 6.65 21.57
C PHE A 65 -10.35 5.83 20.67
N SER A 66 -9.11 5.56 21.09
CA SER A 66 -8.14 4.78 20.32
C SER A 66 -8.61 3.35 20.06
N ARG A 67 -9.23 2.70 21.04
CA ARG A 67 -9.76 1.34 20.89
C ARG A 67 -10.90 1.28 19.87
N ASN A 68 -11.77 2.30 19.83
CA ASN A 68 -12.85 2.38 18.85
C ASN A 68 -12.35 2.42 17.40
N TYR A 69 -11.21 3.06 17.15
CA TYR A 69 -10.61 3.15 15.81
C TYR A 69 -9.50 2.12 15.56
N LEU A 70 -9.21 1.25 16.51
CA LEU A 70 -8.11 0.30 16.42
C LEU A 70 -8.24 -0.62 15.20
N PHE A 71 -9.46 -1.08 14.89
CA PHE A 71 -9.68 -1.95 13.74
C PHE A 71 -9.32 -1.25 12.42
N LEU A 72 -9.81 -0.03 12.21
CA LEU A 72 -9.54 0.77 11.01
C LEU A 72 -8.06 1.13 10.94
N ALA A 73 -7.45 1.51 12.07
CA ALA A 73 -6.02 1.79 12.15
C ALA A 73 -5.18 0.57 11.78
N ALA A 74 -5.45 -0.59 12.38
CA ALA A 74 -4.74 -1.84 12.10
C ALA A 74 -4.90 -2.24 10.62
N LEU A 75 -6.10 -2.06 10.05
CA LEU A 75 -6.41 -2.42 8.67
C LEU A 75 -5.50 -1.70 7.66
N THR A 76 -4.93 -0.54 8.01
CA THR A 76 -4.01 0.20 7.13
C THR A 76 -2.76 -0.61 6.80
N ALA A 77 -2.29 -1.43 7.75
CA ALA A 77 -1.14 -2.32 7.58
C ALA A 77 -1.40 -3.38 6.51
N PHE A 78 -2.66 -3.74 6.26
CA PHE A 78 -3.04 -4.69 5.21
C PHE A 78 -3.37 -3.99 3.90
N THR A 79 -4.23 -2.97 3.92
CA THR A 79 -4.67 -2.29 2.69
C THR A 79 -3.56 -1.51 2.00
N GLY A 80 -2.60 -0.97 2.77
CA GLY A 80 -1.48 -0.17 2.27
C GLY A 80 -0.41 -0.97 1.52
N VAL A 81 -0.28 -2.26 1.82
CA VAL A 81 0.80 -3.14 1.36
C VAL A 81 1.02 -3.07 -0.13
N LEU A 82 -0.04 -3.28 -0.92
CA LEU A 82 0.11 -3.40 -2.35
C LEU A 82 0.69 -2.11 -2.92
N ALA A 83 0.23 -0.97 -2.45
CA ALA A 83 0.71 0.32 -2.92
C ALA A 83 2.19 0.55 -2.56
N PHE A 84 2.62 0.21 -1.34
CA PHE A 84 4.02 0.34 -0.93
C PHE A 84 4.98 -0.64 -1.62
N VAL A 85 4.55 -1.88 -1.87
CA VAL A 85 5.35 -2.85 -2.64
C VAL A 85 5.51 -2.37 -4.08
N MET A 86 4.42 -1.87 -4.67
CA MET A 86 4.44 -1.35 -6.04
C MET A 86 5.32 -0.10 -6.18
N ASP A 87 5.43 0.76 -5.16
CA ASP A 87 6.38 1.89 -5.15
C ASP A 87 7.82 1.40 -5.38
N GLY A 88 8.21 0.29 -4.74
CA GLY A 88 9.51 -0.36 -4.94
C GLY A 88 9.67 -0.97 -6.34
N VAL A 89 8.69 -1.74 -6.80
CA VAL A 89 8.69 -2.35 -8.14
C VAL A 89 8.83 -1.29 -9.24
N MET A 90 8.06 -0.20 -9.15
CA MET A 90 8.05 0.86 -10.14
C MET A 90 9.30 1.72 -10.09
N SER A 91 9.85 1.99 -8.90
CA SER A 91 11.14 2.67 -8.74
C SER A 91 12.27 1.84 -9.35
N GLY A 92 12.30 0.54 -9.08
CA GLY A 92 13.27 -0.39 -9.69
C GLY A 92 13.16 -0.45 -11.22
N ALA A 93 11.94 -0.36 -11.75
CA ALA A 93 11.68 -0.29 -13.19
C ALA A 93 11.77 1.14 -13.78
N THR A 94 12.24 2.13 -13.00
CA THR A 94 12.39 3.55 -13.39
C THR A 94 11.12 4.20 -13.97
N LEU A 95 9.94 3.73 -13.54
CA LEU A 95 8.64 4.19 -14.01
C LEU A 95 8.15 5.47 -13.31
N SER A 96 9.02 6.46 -13.09
CA SER A 96 8.73 7.66 -12.29
C SER A 96 7.53 8.46 -12.81
N ARG A 97 7.30 8.48 -14.13
CA ARG A 97 6.12 9.14 -14.74
C ARG A 97 4.81 8.47 -14.33
N LEU A 98 4.79 7.13 -14.22
CA LEU A 98 3.62 6.41 -13.74
C LEU A 98 3.40 6.60 -12.25
N ILE A 99 4.46 6.61 -11.44
CA ILE A 99 4.35 6.90 -10.01
C ILE A 99 3.71 8.27 -9.82
N ARG A 100 4.24 9.30 -10.48
CA ARG A 100 3.71 10.67 -10.40
C ARG A 100 2.25 10.76 -10.82
N ASN A 101 1.91 10.28 -12.03
CA ASN A 101 0.55 10.41 -12.55
C ASN A 101 -0.44 9.55 -11.73
N GLY A 102 -0.03 8.37 -11.28
CA GLY A 102 -0.85 7.49 -10.46
C GLY A 102 -1.07 8.03 -9.05
N MET A 103 -0.07 8.69 -8.44
CA MET A 103 -0.24 9.40 -7.17
C MET A 103 -1.26 10.53 -7.29
N VAL A 104 -1.16 11.37 -8.34
CA VAL A 104 -2.13 12.45 -8.57
C VAL A 104 -3.55 11.89 -8.74
N ALA A 105 -3.72 10.84 -9.56
CA ALA A 105 -5.01 10.20 -9.75
C ALA A 105 -5.57 9.60 -8.44
N SER A 106 -4.73 8.91 -7.67
CA SER A 106 -5.12 8.33 -6.38
C SER A 106 -5.51 9.40 -5.37
N PHE A 107 -4.78 10.52 -5.36
CA PHE A 107 -5.05 11.66 -4.47
C PHE A 107 -6.38 12.35 -4.80
N LEU A 108 -6.72 12.54 -6.08
CA LEU A 108 -8.01 13.09 -6.48
C LEU A 108 -9.17 12.17 -6.06
N ILE A 109 -8.99 10.84 -6.21
CA ILE A 109 -9.99 9.86 -5.77
C ILE A 109 -10.10 9.86 -4.24
N TYR A 110 -8.98 9.95 -3.51
CA TYR A 110 -8.98 10.13 -2.07
C TYR A 110 -9.75 11.37 -1.65
N MET A 111 -9.56 12.51 -2.32
CA MET A 111 -10.24 13.75 -1.97
C MET A 111 -11.75 13.68 -2.20
N ALA A 112 -12.18 13.08 -3.30
CA ALA A 112 -13.59 12.82 -3.54
C ALA A 112 -14.18 11.86 -2.49
N ALA A 113 -13.46 10.79 -2.18
CA ALA A 113 -13.88 9.81 -1.18
C ALA A 113 -13.90 10.39 0.24
N SER A 114 -12.92 11.22 0.61
CA SER A 114 -12.85 11.85 1.93
C SER A 114 -14.02 12.80 2.11
N TYR A 115 -14.30 13.66 1.14
CA TYR A 115 -15.42 14.59 1.20
C TYR A 115 -16.77 13.86 1.33
N GLY A 116 -16.99 12.82 0.52
CA GLY A 116 -18.23 12.04 0.55
C GLY A 116 -18.39 11.20 1.82
N LEU A 117 -17.35 10.46 2.21
CA LEU A 117 -17.42 9.53 3.35
C LEU A 117 -17.38 10.25 4.69
N GLU A 118 -16.65 11.37 4.81
CA GLU A 118 -16.66 12.18 6.03
C GLU A 118 -18.07 12.73 6.29
N HIS A 119 -18.78 13.20 5.27
CA HIS A 119 -20.15 13.69 5.45
C HIS A 119 -21.11 12.59 5.94
N LEU A 120 -20.90 11.34 5.51
CA LEU A 120 -21.76 10.20 5.85
C LEU A 120 -21.39 9.53 7.20
N PHE A 121 -20.10 9.47 7.54
CA PHE A 121 -19.58 8.64 8.63
C PHE A 121 -18.62 9.38 9.57
N GLY A 122 -18.44 10.69 9.41
CA GLY A 122 -17.51 11.51 10.19
C GLY A 122 -16.08 10.99 10.12
N LEU A 123 -15.43 10.87 11.28
CA LEU A 123 -14.04 10.40 11.36
C LEU A 123 -13.85 8.97 10.85
N SER A 124 -14.84 8.08 11.01
CA SER A 124 -14.79 6.75 10.40
C SER A 124 -14.76 6.83 8.87
N GLY A 125 -15.43 7.83 8.30
CA GLY A 125 -15.39 8.12 6.87
C GLY A 125 -14.01 8.53 6.37
N LEU A 126 -13.25 9.29 7.18
CA LEU A 126 -11.86 9.65 6.88
C LEU A 126 -10.92 8.43 6.92
N TRP A 127 -11.13 7.50 7.84
CA TRP A 127 -10.40 6.22 7.83
C TRP A 127 -10.73 5.40 6.59
N LEU A 128 -12.01 5.29 6.23
CA LEU A 128 -12.45 4.57 5.04
C LEU A 128 -11.88 5.18 3.77
N SER A 129 -11.84 6.51 3.65
CA SER A 129 -11.24 7.19 2.49
C SER A 129 -9.74 6.90 2.39
N LEU A 130 -9.01 6.80 3.51
CA LEU A 130 -7.61 6.39 3.52
C LEU A 130 -7.43 4.95 3.02
N HIS A 131 -8.31 4.01 3.38
CA HIS A 131 -8.26 2.65 2.82
C HIS A 131 -8.55 2.65 1.32
N VAL A 132 -9.54 3.44 0.86
CA VAL A 132 -9.83 3.62 -0.56
C VAL A 132 -8.60 4.14 -1.29
N PHE A 133 -7.91 5.14 -0.75
CA PHE A 133 -6.66 5.66 -1.31
C PHE A 133 -5.62 4.55 -1.51
N PHE A 134 -5.38 3.73 -0.50
CA PHE A 134 -4.40 2.64 -0.59
C PHE A 134 -4.78 1.59 -1.64
N LEU A 135 -6.03 1.15 -1.65
CA LEU A 135 -6.52 0.13 -2.58
C LEU A 135 -6.49 0.62 -4.03
N VAL A 136 -6.97 1.84 -4.26
CA VAL A 136 -6.98 2.48 -5.58
C VAL A 136 -5.56 2.71 -6.08
N ARG A 137 -4.66 3.22 -5.22
CA ARG A 137 -3.25 3.42 -5.56
C ARG A 137 -2.56 2.12 -5.96
N GLY A 138 -2.75 1.07 -5.14
CA GLY A 138 -2.25 -0.26 -5.45
C GLY A 138 -2.77 -0.79 -6.78
N ALA A 139 -4.06 -0.62 -7.06
CA ALA A 139 -4.67 -1.04 -8.33
C ALA A 139 -4.15 -0.25 -9.54
N ILE A 140 -4.05 1.08 -9.44
CA ILE A 140 -3.53 1.95 -10.50
C ILE A 140 -2.10 1.55 -10.85
N PHE A 141 -1.25 1.33 -9.85
CA PHE A 141 0.14 0.94 -10.07
C PHE A 141 0.25 -0.46 -10.67
N TRP A 142 -0.52 -1.43 -10.16
CA TRP A 142 -0.54 -2.79 -10.70
C TRP A 142 -0.91 -2.80 -12.19
N LEU A 143 -1.99 -2.09 -12.53
CA LEU A 143 -2.44 -1.94 -13.91
C LEU A 143 -1.43 -1.15 -14.76
N GLY A 144 -0.81 -0.12 -14.17
CA GLY A 144 0.22 0.70 -14.81
C GLY A 144 1.42 -0.13 -15.27
N VAL A 145 1.95 -0.98 -14.38
CA VAL A 145 3.06 -1.90 -14.69
C VAL A 145 2.63 -2.92 -15.75
N LYS A 146 1.44 -3.53 -15.61
CA LYS A 146 0.94 -4.50 -16.60
C LYS A 146 0.85 -3.89 -18.01
N ARG A 147 0.38 -2.63 -18.11
CA ARG A 147 0.27 -1.91 -19.38
C ARG A 147 1.62 -1.54 -20.00
N HIS A 148 2.63 -1.25 -19.18
CA HIS A 148 3.97 -0.86 -19.64
C HIS A 148 4.93 -2.03 -19.84
N MET A 149 4.49 -3.26 -19.58
CA MET A 149 5.28 -4.47 -19.78
C MET A 149 5.92 -4.57 -21.19
N PRO A 150 5.23 -4.23 -22.31
CA PRO A 150 5.84 -4.27 -23.64
C PRO A 150 6.96 -3.25 -23.83
N CYS A 151 6.88 -2.09 -23.17
CA CYS A 151 7.91 -1.06 -23.24
C CYS A 151 9.14 -1.43 -22.40
N LEU A 152 8.95 -2.12 -21.28
CA LEU A 152 10.04 -2.60 -20.42
C LEU A 152 10.82 -3.76 -21.05
N PHE A 153 10.13 -4.61 -21.81
CA PHE A 153 10.70 -5.80 -22.43
C PHE A 153 10.19 -5.90 -23.88
N PRO A 154 10.74 -5.09 -24.81
CA PRO A 154 10.39 -5.19 -26.21
C PRO A 154 10.74 -6.58 -26.76
N ALA A 155 9.92 -7.10 -27.67
CA ALA A 155 10.24 -8.34 -28.36
C ALA A 155 11.53 -8.15 -29.19
N PRO A 156 12.39 -9.18 -29.28
CA PRO A 156 13.60 -9.13 -30.09
C PRO A 156 13.30 -8.96 -31.58
#